data_AF-A0A1I6UR87-F1
#
_entry.id   AF-A0A1I6UR87-F1
#
_cell.length_a   1.000
_cell.length_b   1.000
_cell.length_c   1.000
_cell.angle_alpha   90.00
_cell.angle_beta   90.00
_cell.angle_gamma   90.00
#
_symmetry.space_group_name_H-M   'P 1'
#
loop_
_entity.id
_entity.type
_entity.pdbx_description
1 polymer ?
#
loop_
_entity_poly.entity_id
_entity_poly.type
_entity_poly.pdbx_seq_one_letter_code
_entity_poly.pdbx_strand_id
1 'polypeptide(L)'
;MIPLFFINMYFDRQKNERALLNDVSAIIVFCIGGMISYYFTMKTIDETAWLIALVSFLYFMGSTFYVKTMIREKKNPTYRWISWGYHVSLVVGTFIVSPWFVIAFIPSCIRAIVLYGKKVTILKGGVWEIVNSVYFFIATTVLFQLKG
;
A
#
# COMPACT_ATOMS: atom_id res chain seq x y z
N MET A 1 -12.00 -14.29 -4.11
CA MET A 1 -10.68 -14.39 -4.78
C MET A 1 -10.80 -14.81 -6.25
N ILE A 2 -11.65 -15.77 -6.62
CA ILE A 2 -11.78 -16.28 -8.01
C ILE A 2 -12.04 -15.19 -9.08
N PRO A 3 -12.99 -14.23 -8.92
CA PRO A 3 -13.21 -13.19 -9.94
C PRO A 3 -12.00 -12.26 -10.17
N LEU A 4 -11.29 -11.95 -9.09
CA LEU A 4 -10.08 -11.11 -9.12
C LEU A 4 -8.91 -11.84 -9.80
N PHE A 5 -8.86 -13.16 -9.69
CA PHE A 5 -7.88 -13.98 -10.39
C PHE A 5 -8.05 -13.89 -11.91
N PHE A 6 -9.29 -13.86 -12.42
CA PHE A 6 -9.54 -13.67 -13.85
C PHE A 6 -9.09 -12.31 -14.36
N ILE A 7 -9.22 -11.25 -13.55
CA ILE A 7 -8.66 -9.93 -13.88
C ILE A 7 -7.13 -10.03 -14.03
N ASN A 8 -6.46 -10.73 -13.11
CA ASN A 8 -5.01 -10.93 -13.20
C ASN A 8 -4.62 -11.71 -14.46
N MET A 9 -5.31 -12.82 -14.74
CA MET A 9 -5.08 -13.62 -15.95
C MET A 9 -5.33 -12.84 -17.24
N TYR A 10 -6.32 -11.95 -17.25
CA TYR A 10 -6.64 -11.12 -18.41
C TYR A 10 -5.53 -10.11 -18.72
N PHE A 11 -4.95 -9.48 -17.69
CA PHE A 11 -3.82 -8.56 -17.88
C PHE A 11 -2.51 -9.29 -18.20
N ASP A 12 -2.29 -10.47 -17.64
CA ASP A 12 -1.17 -11.36 -17.95
C ASP A 12 -1.17 -11.78 -19.43
N ARG A 13 -2.33 -12.23 -19.94
CA ARG A 13 -2.51 -12.58 -21.36
C ARG A 13 -2.24 -11.42 -22.32
N GLN A 14 -2.47 -10.18 -21.89
CA GLN A 14 -2.20 -8.98 -22.69
C GLN A 14 -0.78 -8.44 -22.50
N LYS A 15 0.08 -9.12 -21.72
CA LYS A 15 1.41 -8.64 -21.31
C LYS A 15 1.36 -7.25 -20.65
N ASN A 16 0.24 -6.94 -20.00
CA ASN A 16 -0.04 -5.68 -19.32
C ASN A 16 -0.25 -5.90 -17.81
N GLU A 17 0.56 -6.79 -17.22
CA GLU A 17 0.61 -7.08 -15.79
C GLU A 17 0.80 -5.83 -14.91
N ARG A 18 1.27 -4.73 -15.50
CA ARG A 18 1.59 -3.47 -14.81
C ARG A 18 0.42 -2.48 -14.80
N ALA A 19 -0.76 -2.89 -15.27
CA ALA A 19 -1.98 -2.09 -15.20
C ALA A 19 -2.38 -1.82 -13.75
N LEU A 20 -2.87 -0.60 -13.47
CA LEU A 20 -3.27 -0.22 -12.10
C LEU A 20 -4.38 -1.15 -11.56
N LEU A 21 -5.32 -1.53 -12.42
CA LEU A 21 -6.40 -2.46 -12.07
C LEU A 21 -5.87 -3.85 -11.68
N ASN A 22 -4.77 -4.27 -12.30
CA ASN A 22 -4.10 -5.52 -11.94
C ASN A 22 -3.47 -5.42 -10.54
N ASP A 23 -2.70 -4.35 -10.29
CA ASP A 23 -2.09 -4.08 -8.99
C ASP A 23 -3.18 -4.02 -7.88
N VAL A 24 -4.30 -3.31 -8.12
CA VAL A 24 -5.43 -3.22 -7.17
C VAL A 24 -6.04 -4.60 -6.89
N SER A 25 -6.27 -5.40 -7.92
CA SER A 25 -6.80 -6.75 -7.79
C SER A 25 -5.92 -7.63 -6.89
N ALA A 26 -4.60 -7.60 -7.13
CA ALA A 26 -3.63 -8.33 -6.32
C ALA A 26 -3.62 -7.86 -4.85
N ILE A 27 -3.71 -6.55 -4.59
CA ILE A 27 -3.76 -6.00 -3.23
C ILE A 27 -5.03 -6.47 -2.51
N ILE A 28 -6.20 -6.47 -3.17
CA ILE A 28 -7.45 -6.96 -2.55
C ILE A 28 -7.32 -8.44 -2.20
N VAL A 29 -6.76 -9.26 -3.09
CA VAL A 29 -6.50 -10.68 -2.84
C VAL A 29 -5.57 -10.86 -1.63
N PHE A 30 -4.51 -10.05 -1.53
CA PHE A 30 -3.59 -10.08 -0.39
C PHE A 30 -4.29 -9.71 0.93
N CYS A 31 -5.12 -8.67 0.93
CA CYS A 31 -5.88 -8.24 2.11
C CYS A 31 -6.90 -9.31 2.56
N ILE A 32 -7.56 -9.99 1.61
CA ILE A 32 -8.42 -11.14 1.92
C ILE A 32 -7.60 -12.27 2.56
N GLY A 33 -6.41 -12.57 2.04
CA GLY A 33 -5.50 -13.54 2.65
C GLY A 33 -5.14 -13.19 4.10
N GLY A 34 -4.85 -11.90 4.37
CA GLY A 34 -4.61 -11.40 5.73
C GLY A 34 -5.81 -11.60 6.67
N MET A 35 -7.02 -11.30 6.21
CA MET A 35 -8.24 -11.55 6.99
C MET A 35 -8.47 -13.03 7.26
N ILE A 36 -8.20 -13.91 6.28
CA ILE A 36 -8.27 -15.36 6.48
C ILE A 36 -7.28 -15.80 7.56
N SER A 37 -6.05 -15.27 7.53
CA SER A 37 -5.05 -15.54 8.58
C SER A 37 -5.54 -15.10 9.96
N TYR A 38 -6.16 -13.93 10.07
CA TYR A 38 -6.77 -13.45 11.32
C TYR A 38 -7.85 -14.41 11.83
N TYR A 39 -8.77 -14.83 10.95
CA TYR A 39 -9.83 -15.79 11.30
C TYR A 39 -9.29 -17.12 11.83
N PHE A 40 -8.20 -17.63 11.28
CA PHE A 40 -7.62 -18.90 11.76
C PHE A 40 -7.22 -18.84 13.23
N THR A 41 -6.73 -17.68 13.69
CA THR A 41 -6.35 -17.45 15.09
C THR A 41 -7.54 -17.03 15.95
N MET A 42 -8.30 -16.02 15.52
CA MET A 42 -9.33 -15.36 16.34
C MET A 42 -10.72 -16.00 16.23
N LYS A 43 -10.92 -16.89 15.25
CA LYS A 43 -12.20 -17.57 14.94
C LYS A 43 -13.37 -16.63 14.62
N THR A 44 -13.08 -15.37 14.30
CA THR A 44 -14.06 -14.35 13.91
C THR A 44 -13.45 -13.38 12.90
N ILE A 45 -14.30 -12.68 12.15
CA ILE A 45 -13.95 -11.51 11.36
C ILE A 45 -14.70 -10.33 11.97
N ASP A 46 -14.02 -9.61 12.83
CA ASP A 46 -14.54 -8.45 13.56
C ASP A 46 -14.06 -7.13 12.93
N GLU A 47 -14.37 -6.02 13.58
CA GLU A 47 -13.92 -4.69 13.15
C GLU A 47 -12.39 -4.58 13.04
N THR A 48 -11.64 -5.30 13.88
CA THR A 48 -10.18 -5.30 13.86
C THR A 48 -9.66 -5.95 12.58
N ALA A 49 -10.22 -7.09 12.18
CA ALA A 49 -9.87 -7.74 10.91
C ALA A 49 -10.08 -6.82 9.70
N TRP A 50 -11.23 -6.12 9.66
CA TRP A 50 -11.53 -5.15 8.61
C TRP A 50 -10.59 -3.94 8.64
N LEU A 51 -10.24 -3.45 9.82
CA LEU A 51 -9.33 -2.33 9.97
C LEU A 51 -7.90 -2.71 9.52
N ILE A 52 -7.42 -3.91 9.85
CA ILE A 52 -6.13 -4.44 9.36
C ILE A 52 -6.14 -4.51 7.82
N ALA A 53 -7.21 -5.04 7.23
CA ALA A 53 -7.36 -5.14 5.78
C ALA A 53 -7.35 -3.75 5.13
N LEU A 54 -8.11 -2.79 5.66
CA LEU A 54 -8.18 -1.42 5.15
C LEU A 54 -6.83 -0.72 5.23
N VAL A 55 -6.17 -0.76 6.40
CA VAL A 55 -4.85 -0.12 6.62
C VAL A 55 -3.80 -0.73 5.68
N SER A 56 -3.81 -2.06 5.51
CA SER A 56 -2.93 -2.75 4.57
C SER A 56 -3.21 -2.34 3.12
N PHE A 57 -4.49 -2.32 2.71
CA PHE A 57 -4.89 -1.90 1.36
C PHE A 57 -4.40 -0.49 1.06
N LEU A 58 -4.64 0.45 1.98
CA LEU A 58 -4.25 1.84 1.82
C LEU A 58 -2.73 2.00 1.67
N TYR A 59 -1.96 1.25 2.45
CA TYR A 59 -0.51 1.22 2.36
C TYR A 59 -0.01 0.71 1.00
N PHE A 60 -0.44 -0.49 0.59
CA PHE A 60 0.02 -1.10 -0.66
C PHE A 60 -0.41 -0.30 -1.89
N MET A 61 -1.59 0.32 -1.86
CA MET A 61 -2.03 1.22 -2.93
C MET A 61 -1.11 2.45 -3.05
N GLY A 62 -0.66 3.02 -1.93
CA GLY A 62 0.32 4.10 -1.91
C GLY A 62 1.66 3.68 -2.52
N SER A 63 2.15 2.49 -2.17
CA SER A 63 3.34 1.90 -2.78
C SER A 63 3.20 1.77 -4.31
N THR A 64 2.05 1.29 -4.80
CA THR A 64 1.76 1.22 -6.24
C THR A 64 1.87 2.58 -6.93
N PHE A 65 1.29 3.63 -6.36
CA PHE A 65 1.41 4.98 -6.92
C PHE A 65 2.85 5.51 -6.89
N TYR A 66 3.60 5.24 -5.81
CA TYR A 66 5.01 5.62 -5.72
C TYR A 66 5.86 4.90 -6.79
N VAL A 67 5.70 3.59 -6.95
CA VAL A 67 6.43 2.79 -7.95
C VAL A 67 6.08 3.24 -9.37
N LYS A 68 4.80 3.53 -9.64
CA LYS A 68 4.39 4.13 -10.92
C LYS A 68 5.11 5.46 -11.13
N THR A 69 5.11 6.35 -10.15
CA THR A 69 5.78 7.66 -10.25
C THR A 69 7.30 7.57 -10.45
N MET A 70 7.97 6.62 -9.80
CA MET A 70 9.45 6.56 -9.79
C MET A 70 10.05 5.72 -10.93
N ILE A 71 9.35 4.65 -11.34
CA ILE A 71 9.88 3.64 -12.24
C ILE A 71 9.07 3.58 -13.53
N ARG A 72 7.77 3.33 -13.44
CA ARG A 72 6.95 2.93 -14.61
C ARG A 72 6.49 4.13 -15.46
N GLU A 73 6.16 5.23 -14.80
CA GLU A 73 5.50 6.43 -15.34
C GLU A 73 6.31 7.70 -15.03
N LYS A 74 7.64 7.58 -14.99
CA LYS A 74 8.56 8.59 -14.46
C LYS A 74 8.44 9.99 -15.10
N LYS A 75 8.01 10.05 -16.36
CA LYS A 75 7.84 11.30 -17.12
C LYS A 75 6.41 11.85 -17.07
N ASN A 76 5.49 11.17 -16.39
CA ASN A 76 4.10 11.55 -16.32
C ASN A 76 3.82 12.38 -15.04
N PRO A 77 3.61 13.71 -15.15
CA PRO A 77 3.37 14.56 -13.99
C PRO A 77 2.05 14.25 -13.28
N THR A 78 1.09 13.60 -13.95
CA THR A 78 -0.18 13.18 -13.33
C THR A 78 0.07 12.19 -12.21
N TYR A 79 0.96 11.21 -12.42
CA TYR A 79 1.28 10.22 -11.37
C TYR A 79 1.99 10.85 -10.17
N ARG A 80 2.77 11.92 -10.36
CA ARG A 80 3.29 12.71 -9.23
C ARG A 80 2.16 13.23 -8.36
N TRP A 81 1.20 13.93 -8.96
CA TRP A 81 0.10 14.55 -8.21
C TRP A 81 -0.80 13.52 -7.54
N ILE A 82 -1.10 12.42 -8.23
CA ILE A 82 -1.83 11.28 -7.65
C ILE A 82 -1.06 10.72 -6.45
N SER A 83 0.23 10.42 -6.61
CA SER A 83 1.04 9.84 -5.53
C SER A 83 1.15 10.78 -4.34
N TRP A 84 1.49 12.05 -4.55
CA TRP A 84 1.60 13.04 -3.47
C TRP A 84 0.27 13.29 -2.79
N GLY A 85 -0.78 13.55 -3.57
CA GLY A 85 -2.12 13.78 -3.03
C GLY A 85 -2.61 12.60 -2.19
N TYR A 86 -2.37 11.36 -2.66
CA TYR A 86 -2.73 10.15 -1.94
C TYR A 86 -1.97 9.99 -0.62
N HIS A 87 -0.64 10.20 -0.61
CA HIS A 87 0.13 10.04 0.62
C HIS A 87 -0.15 11.16 1.63
N VAL A 88 -0.31 12.40 1.16
CA VAL A 88 -0.69 13.53 2.03
C VAL A 88 -2.09 13.32 2.59
N SER A 89 -3.05 12.87 1.78
CA SER A 89 -4.41 12.59 2.27
C SER A 89 -4.45 11.43 3.26
N LEU A 90 -3.59 10.41 3.12
CA LEU A 90 -3.44 9.36 4.13
C LEU A 90 -2.92 9.91 5.46
N VAL A 91 -1.89 10.76 5.42
CA VAL A 91 -1.36 11.39 6.65
C VAL A 91 -2.41 12.26 7.32
N VAL A 92 -3.11 13.11 6.56
CA VAL A 92 -4.16 13.99 7.10
C VAL A 92 -5.35 13.16 7.60
N GLY A 93 -5.82 12.19 6.82
CA GLY A 93 -6.97 11.34 7.17
C GLY A 93 -6.69 10.49 8.40
N THR A 94 -5.50 9.90 8.51
CA THR A 94 -5.12 9.17 9.72
C THR A 94 -4.95 10.08 10.92
N PHE A 95 -4.41 11.29 10.75
CA PHE A 95 -4.33 12.27 11.84
C PHE A 95 -5.72 12.61 12.43
N ILE A 96 -6.72 12.78 11.56
CA ILE A 96 -8.10 13.10 11.97
C ILE A 96 -8.76 11.92 12.71
N VAL A 97 -8.57 10.70 12.22
CA VAL A 97 -9.24 9.50 12.79
C VAL A 97 -8.53 8.99 14.05
N SER A 98 -7.19 8.94 14.03
CA SER A 98 -6.36 8.53 15.14
C SER A 98 -4.94 9.08 14.97
N PRO A 99 -4.55 10.14 15.70
CA PRO A 99 -3.26 10.81 15.53
C PRO A 99 -2.04 9.88 15.54
N TRP A 100 -2.11 8.78 16.30
CA TRP A 100 -1.03 7.80 16.38
C TRP A 100 -0.81 7.00 15.09
N PHE A 101 -1.87 6.76 14.30
CA PHE A 101 -1.75 6.02 13.02
C PHE A 101 -0.95 6.78 11.96
N VAL A 102 -0.76 8.09 12.12
CA VAL A 102 0.12 8.90 11.25
C VAL A 102 1.53 8.31 11.19
N ILE A 103 2.01 7.76 12.31
CA ILE A 103 3.34 7.16 12.42
C ILE A 103 3.54 6.09 11.35
N ALA A 104 2.53 5.26 11.07
CA ALA A 104 2.62 4.20 10.06
C ALA A 104 2.77 4.73 8.62
N PHE A 105 2.21 5.91 8.32
CA PHE A 105 2.15 6.44 6.95
C PHE A 105 3.15 7.56 6.66
N ILE A 106 3.70 8.20 7.69
CA ILE A 106 4.57 9.36 7.51
C ILE A 106 5.85 9.04 6.71
N PRO A 107 6.55 7.90 6.89
CA PRO A 107 7.74 7.62 6.08
C PRO A 107 7.39 7.36 4.62
N SER A 108 6.23 6.73 4.35
CA SER A 108 5.72 6.53 2.99
C SER A 108 5.50 7.87 2.28
N CYS A 109 4.93 8.86 2.99
CA CYS A 109 4.70 10.21 2.48
C CYS A 109 6.02 10.96 2.23
N ILE A 110 6.91 10.97 3.23
CA ILE A 110 8.24 11.60 3.10
C ILE A 110 8.98 11.01 1.90
N ARG A 111 9.02 9.69 1.78
CA ARG A 111 9.66 8.98 0.67
C ARG A 111 9.06 9.38 -0.68
N ALA A 112 7.73 9.43 -0.79
CA ALA A 112 7.06 9.79 -2.04
C ALA A 112 7.37 11.21 -2.51
N ILE A 113 7.56 12.15 -1.59
CA ILE A 113 7.90 13.54 -1.89
C ILE A 113 9.41 13.71 -2.13
N VAL A 114 10.24 13.24 -1.20
CA VAL A 114 11.69 13.48 -1.18
C VAL A 114 12.42 12.74 -2.29
N LEU A 115 11.95 11.55 -2.69
CA LEU A 115 12.61 10.79 -3.76
C LEU A 115 12.12 11.16 -5.16
N TYR A 116 11.01 11.89 -5.28
CA TYR A 116 10.51 12.31 -6.59
C TYR A 116 11.56 13.09 -7.39
N GLY A 117 11.65 12.80 -8.69
CA GLY A 117 12.60 13.44 -9.61
C GLY A 117 14.05 13.00 -9.44
N LYS A 118 14.41 12.30 -8.36
CA LYS A 118 15.78 11.79 -8.14
C LYS A 118 16.10 10.61 -9.06
N LYS A 119 17.37 10.47 -9.44
CA LYS A 119 17.89 9.32 -10.19
C LYS A 119 18.12 8.13 -9.24
N VAL A 120 17.02 7.52 -8.79
CA VAL A 120 17.05 6.28 -8.01
C VAL A 120 17.06 5.09 -8.98
N THR A 121 17.99 4.15 -8.80
CA THR A 121 18.02 2.91 -9.59
C THR A 121 16.89 1.98 -9.16
N ILE A 122 16.47 1.05 -10.03
CA ILE A 122 15.39 0.10 -9.73
C ILE A 122 15.71 -0.71 -8.46
N LEU A 123 16.96 -1.18 -8.31
CA LEU A 123 17.40 -1.89 -7.11
C LEU A 123 17.26 -1.04 -5.84
N LYS A 124 17.76 0.20 -5.85
CA LYS A 124 17.64 1.10 -4.70
C LYS A 124 16.18 1.43 -4.40
N GLY A 125 15.35 1.61 -5.43
CA GLY A 125 13.90 1.80 -5.27
C GLY A 125 13.24 0.61 -4.58
N GLY A 126 13.59 -0.62 -4.98
CA GLY A 126 13.12 -1.84 -4.33
C GLY A 126 13.56 -1.94 -2.86
N VAL A 127 14.81 -1.59 -2.54
CA VAL A 127 15.28 -1.54 -1.14
C VAL A 127 14.46 -0.54 -0.32
N TRP A 128 14.18 0.64 -0.87
CA TRP A 128 13.30 1.62 -0.20
C TRP A 128 11.86 1.12 0.00
N GLU A 129 11.32 0.27 -0.88
CA GLU A 129 10.03 -0.39 -0.66
C GLU A 129 10.10 -1.39 0.50
N ILE A 130 11.15 -2.20 0.56
CA ILE A 130 11.33 -3.20 1.63
C ILE A 130 11.45 -2.49 2.97
N VAL A 131 12.35 -1.51 3.10
CA VAL A 131 12.56 -0.76 4.35
C VAL A 131 11.27 -0.11 4.81
N ASN A 132 10.53 0.55 3.91
CA ASN A 132 9.27 1.19 4.24
C ASN A 132 8.17 0.18 4.64
N SER A 133 8.15 -1.00 4.01
CA SER A 133 7.17 -2.05 4.32
C SER A 133 7.45 -2.72 5.66
N VAL A 134 8.72 -2.96 5.98
CA VAL A 134 9.14 -3.45 7.30
C VAL A 134 8.79 -2.44 8.38
N TYR A 135 9.08 -1.16 8.15
CA TYR A 135 8.70 -0.10 9.08
C TYR A 135 7.18 -0.05 9.28
N PHE A 136 6.41 -0.04 8.20
CA PHE A 136 4.94 0.00 8.25
C PHE A 136 4.37 -1.20 9.02
N PHE A 137 4.89 -2.40 8.75
CA PHE A 137 4.51 -3.61 9.47
C PHE A 137 4.76 -3.47 10.99
N ILE A 138 5.98 -3.10 11.39
CA ILE A 138 6.32 -2.92 12.82
C ILE A 138 5.43 -1.85 13.46
N ALA A 139 5.31 -0.68 12.82
CA ALA A 139 4.52 0.44 13.33
C ALA A 139 3.06 0.05 13.52
N THR A 140 2.44 -0.59 12.52
CA THR A 140 1.05 -1.04 12.62
C THR A 140 0.86 -2.12 13.68
N THR A 141 1.77 -3.10 13.79
CA THR A 141 1.70 -4.12 14.85
C THR A 141 1.69 -3.49 16.24
N VAL A 142 2.60 -2.54 16.50
CA VAL A 142 2.65 -1.82 17.78
C VAL A 142 1.36 -1.00 18.02
N LEU A 143 0.88 -0.27 17.01
CA LEU A 143 -0.34 0.53 17.12
C LEU A 143 -1.59 -0.31 17.40
N PHE A 144 -1.72 -1.49 16.78
CA PHE A 144 -2.83 -2.40 17.03
C PHE A 144 -2.74 -3.05 18.42
N GLN A 145 -1.53 -3.33 18.92
CA GLN A 145 -1.34 -3.81 20.29
C GLN A 145 -1.70 -2.76 21.35
N LEU A 146 -1.42 -1.49 21.09
CA LEU A 146 -1.76 -0.39 22.01
C LEU A 146 -3.25 -0.03 22.01
N LYS A 147 -4.01 -0.48 21.01
CA LYS A 147 -5.46 -0.25 20.89
C LYS A 147 -6.29 -1.31 21.63
N GLY A 148 -5.75 -2.52 21.80
CA GLY A 148 -6.38 -3.62 22.53
C GLY A 148 -6.07 -3.60 24.01
#